data_AF-A0A1B2HBF4-F1
#
_entry.id   AF-A0A1B2HBF4-F1
#
_cell.length_a   1.000
_cell.length_b   1.000
_cell.length_c   1.000
_cell.angle_alpha   90.00
_cell.angle_beta   90.00
_cell.angle_gamma   90.00
#
_symmetry.space_group_name_H-M   'P 1'
#
loop_
_entity.id
_entity.type
_entity.pdbx_description
1 polymer ?
#
loop_
_entity_poly.entity_id
_entity_poly.type
_entity_poly.pdbx_seq_one_letter_code
_entity_poly.pdbx_strand_id
1 'polypeptide(L)'
;MLAGTPPGRLPTQLGHHDFRAANVLCAGTEVVAVLDFEEARFDHRVVELTRSAVLLGTRFRDWGPVPAEVHAEFRRGYESVRPLTPDEAGWWDVLLLWHALAMVPPGDDPTGWGPAALAGLSAEV
;
A
#
# COMPACT_ATOMS: atom_id res chain seq x y z
N MET A 1 0.69 13.26 -12.31
CA MET A 1 0.53 11.84 -11.94
C MET A 1 -0.22 11.02 -13.00
N LEU A 2 -1.54 11.17 -13.21
CA LEU A 2 -2.29 10.27 -14.13
C LEU A 2 -1.87 10.31 -15.62
N ALA A 3 -1.47 11.47 -16.16
CA ALA A 3 -1.15 11.59 -17.59
C ALA A 3 0.10 10.79 -18.02
N GLY A 4 0.93 10.34 -17.07
CA GLY A 4 2.15 9.56 -17.33
C GLY A 4 1.99 8.06 -17.09
N THR A 5 0.83 7.58 -16.67
CA THR A 5 0.65 6.16 -16.33
C THR A 5 0.55 5.31 -17.61
N PRO A 6 1.30 4.19 -17.69
CA PRO A 6 1.34 3.38 -18.89
C PRO A 6 -0.02 2.69 -19.16
N PRO A 7 -0.51 2.71 -20.41
CA PRO A 7 -1.71 1.97 -20.80
C PRO A 7 -1.38 0.49 -20.94
N GLY A 8 -2.19 -0.40 -20.38
CA GLY A 8 -1.95 -1.84 -20.54
C GLY A 8 -2.71 -2.71 -19.56
N ARG A 9 -2.71 -4.02 -19.81
CA ARG A 9 -3.27 -5.01 -18.89
C ARG A 9 -2.20 -5.39 -17.88
N LEU A 10 -2.33 -4.89 -16.65
CA LEU A 10 -1.43 -5.22 -15.56
C LEU A 10 -1.61 -6.69 -15.13
N PRO A 11 -0.54 -7.37 -14.68
CA PRO A 11 -0.62 -8.76 -14.24
C PRO A 11 -1.53 -8.89 -13.02
N THR A 12 -2.32 -9.96 -12.97
CA THR A 12 -3.22 -10.27 -11.86
C THR A 12 -2.68 -11.42 -11.02
N GLN A 13 -3.01 -11.43 -9.73
CA GLN A 13 -2.70 -12.52 -8.80
C GLN A 13 -3.78 -12.61 -7.71
N LEU A 14 -3.80 -13.73 -6.98
CA LEU A 14 -4.54 -13.80 -5.72
C LEU A 14 -3.86 -12.89 -4.70
N GLY A 15 -4.58 -11.88 -4.21
CA GLY A 15 -4.14 -10.95 -3.16
C GLY A 15 -4.89 -11.19 -1.85
N HIS A 16 -4.35 -10.66 -0.75
CA HIS A 16 -4.98 -10.66 0.56
C HIS A 16 -6.04 -9.55 0.66
N HIS A 17 -5.78 -8.40 0.05
CA HIS A 17 -6.64 -7.19 0.04
C HIS A 17 -6.90 -6.53 1.39
N ASP A 18 -6.47 -7.17 2.47
CA ASP A 18 -6.40 -6.57 3.80
C ASP A 18 -5.05 -6.81 4.51
N PHE A 19 -3.95 -6.73 3.75
CA PHE A 19 -2.62 -6.95 4.32
C PHE A 19 -2.17 -5.73 5.13
N ARG A 20 -2.07 -5.90 6.45
CA ARG A 20 -1.72 -4.85 7.43
C ARG A 20 -1.08 -5.45 8.67
N ALA A 21 -0.36 -4.65 9.47
CA ALA A 21 0.31 -5.14 10.68
C ALA A 21 -0.65 -5.85 11.67
N ALA A 22 -1.91 -5.43 11.76
CA ALA A 22 -2.91 -6.10 12.58
C ALA A 22 -3.16 -7.57 12.17
N ASN A 23 -2.89 -7.93 10.91
CA ASN A 23 -3.18 -9.23 10.31
C ASN A 23 -1.90 -10.07 10.06
N VAL A 24 -0.73 -9.60 10.49
CA VAL A 24 0.56 -10.27 10.27
C VAL A 24 1.14 -10.73 11.61
N LEU A 25 1.42 -12.02 11.74
CA LEU A 25 2.09 -12.60 12.91
C LEU A 25 3.58 -12.74 12.64
N CYS A 26 4.41 -12.25 13.56
CA CYS A 26 5.86 -12.35 13.48
C CYS A 26 6.46 -13.11 14.67
N ALA A 27 7.52 -13.87 14.43
CA ALA A 27 8.44 -14.36 15.45
C ALA A 27 9.79 -13.64 15.28
N GLY A 28 10.05 -12.64 16.12
CA GLY A 28 11.17 -11.73 15.88
C GLY A 28 10.97 -10.94 14.59
N THR A 29 11.91 -11.06 13.64
CA THR A 29 11.88 -10.39 12.34
C THR A 29 11.24 -11.24 11.23
N GLU A 30 10.81 -12.47 11.53
CA GLU A 30 10.23 -13.37 10.53
C GLU A 30 8.71 -13.34 10.59
N VAL A 31 8.06 -13.19 9.43
CA VAL A 31 6.61 -13.39 9.30
C VAL A 31 6.32 -14.89 9.35
N VAL A 32 5.53 -15.32 10.33
CA VAL A 32 5.19 -16.74 10.55
C VAL A 32 3.77 -17.10 10.14
N ALA A 33 2.87 -16.12 10.05
CA ALA A 33 1.52 -16.30 9.53
C ALA A 33 0.90 -14.97 9.10
N VAL A 34 -0.10 -15.08 8.23
CA VAL A 34 -1.02 -14.00 7.85
C VAL A 34 -2.43 -14.48 8.20
N LEU A 35 -3.26 -13.58 8.72
CA LEU A 35 -4.63 -13.85 9.17
C LEU A 35 -5.63 -13.02 8.36
N ASP A 36 -6.91 -13.33 8.50
CA ASP A 36 -8.02 -12.50 7.98
C ASP A 36 -8.15 -12.44 6.44
N PHE A 37 -8.30 -13.62 5.83
CA PHE A 37 -8.41 -13.80 4.38
C PHE A 37 -9.82 -13.53 3.82
N GLU A 38 -10.74 -12.91 4.56
CA GLU A 38 -12.14 -12.71 4.10
C GLU A 38 -12.23 -11.83 2.84
N GLU A 39 -11.25 -10.96 2.62
CA GLU A 39 -11.15 -10.06 1.47
C GLU A 39 -10.38 -10.64 0.27
N ALA A 40 -9.84 -11.85 0.38
CA ALA A 40 -8.95 -12.44 -0.62
C ALA A 40 -9.65 -12.63 -1.97
N ARG A 41 -9.02 -12.11 -3.03
CA ARG A 41 -9.55 -12.13 -4.41
C ARG A 41 -8.44 -11.99 -5.44
N PHE A 42 -8.77 -12.24 -6.71
CA PHE A 42 -7.86 -11.93 -7.81
C PHE A 42 -7.97 -10.45 -8.19
N ASP A 43 -6.83 -9.78 -8.27
CA ASP A 43 -6.74 -8.37 -8.69
C ASP A 43 -5.35 -8.09 -9.28
N HIS A 44 -5.13 -6.87 -9.76
CA HIS A 44 -3.84 -6.40 -10.22
C HIS A 44 -2.83 -6.41 -9.08
N ARG A 45 -1.67 -7.01 -9.34
CA ARG A 45 -0.60 -7.17 -8.35
C ARG A 45 -0.16 -5.84 -7.73
N VAL A 46 -0.01 -4.80 -8.54
CA VAL A 46 0.41 -3.47 -8.05
C VAL A 46 -0.65 -2.80 -7.17
N VAL A 47 -1.94 -3.10 -7.37
CA VAL A 47 -3.03 -2.60 -6.50
C VAL A 47 -2.91 -3.22 -5.11
N GLU A 48 -2.70 -4.53 -5.02
CA GLU A 48 -2.44 -5.19 -3.73
C GLU A 48 -1.22 -4.61 -3.01
N LEU A 49 -0.12 -4.41 -3.72
CA LEU A 49 1.13 -3.93 -3.12
C LEU A 49 1.03 -2.49 -2.59
N THR A 50 0.44 -1.59 -3.37
CA THR A 50 0.29 -0.19 -2.98
C THR A 50 -0.73 -0.02 -1.86
N ARG A 51 -1.83 -0.79 -1.88
CA ARG A 51 -2.75 -0.88 -0.75
C ARG A 51 -2.05 -1.40 0.51
N SER A 52 -1.30 -2.49 0.40
CA SER A 52 -0.55 -3.06 1.52
C SER A 52 0.47 -2.09 2.08
N ALA A 53 1.16 -1.32 1.24
CA ALA A 53 2.10 -0.29 1.66
C ALA A 53 1.39 0.78 2.54
N VAL A 54 0.24 1.28 2.09
CA VAL A 54 -0.57 2.26 2.84
C VAL A 54 -1.06 1.69 4.17
N LEU A 55 -1.54 0.45 4.17
CA LEU A 55 -2.15 -0.18 5.34
C LEU A 55 -1.13 -0.79 6.31
N LEU A 56 0.14 -0.91 5.92
CA LEU A 56 1.16 -1.69 6.63
C LEU A 56 1.24 -1.34 8.11
N GLY A 57 1.23 -0.05 8.45
CA GLY A 57 1.35 0.39 9.84
C GLY A 57 0.08 0.32 10.66
N THR A 58 -1.06 -0.02 10.06
CA THR A 58 -2.33 -0.07 10.80
C THR A 58 -2.34 -1.26 11.75
N ARG A 59 -2.51 -0.96 13.04
CA ARG A 59 -2.50 -1.89 14.17
C ARG A 59 -3.85 -1.86 14.88
N PHE A 60 -4.10 -2.87 15.70
CA PHE A 60 -5.26 -2.86 16.57
C PHE A 60 -5.25 -1.63 17.49
N ARG A 61 -6.24 -0.74 17.29
CA ARG A 61 -6.42 0.57 17.96
C ARG A 61 -5.49 1.70 17.53
N ASP A 62 -4.64 1.49 16.54
CA ASP A 62 -3.76 2.52 15.98
C ASP A 62 -3.79 2.40 14.45
N TRP A 63 -4.77 3.09 13.84
CA TRP A 63 -5.12 2.97 12.42
C TRP A 63 -4.60 4.15 11.59
N GLY A 64 -3.55 4.82 12.06
CA GLY A 64 -2.95 5.96 11.38
C GLY A 64 -2.05 5.57 10.19
N PRO A 65 -1.66 6.56 9.37
CA PRO A 65 -0.72 6.37 8.27
C PRO A 65 0.71 6.06 8.75
N VAL A 66 1.53 5.57 7.83
CA VAL A 66 2.98 5.48 8.00
C VAL A 66 3.72 6.57 7.23
N PRO A 67 4.95 6.92 7.63
CA PRO A 67 5.83 7.78 6.85
C PRO A 67 6.17 7.21 5.46
N ALA A 68 6.51 8.09 4.50
CA ALA A 68 6.80 7.71 3.12
C ALA A 68 7.99 6.74 2.98
N GLU A 69 8.99 6.85 3.87
CA GLU A 69 10.13 5.95 3.92
C GLU A 69 9.73 4.48 4.15
N VAL A 70 8.63 4.24 4.89
CA VAL A 70 8.11 2.90 5.13
C VAL A 70 7.54 2.31 3.84
N HIS A 71 6.84 3.10 3.02
CA HIS A 71 6.37 2.66 1.71
C HIS A 71 7.54 2.32 0.77
N ALA A 72 8.59 3.14 0.78
CA ALA A 72 9.79 2.92 -0.03
C ALA A 72 10.55 1.66 0.42
N GLU A 73 10.66 1.42 1.73
CA GLU A 73 11.26 0.20 2.27
C GLU A 73 10.44 -1.05 1.95
N PHE A 74 9.11 -0.99 2.11
CA PHE A 74 8.22 -2.09 1.73
C PHE A 74 8.38 -2.46 0.25
N ARG A 75 8.37 -1.45 -0.64
CA ARG A 75 8.60 -1.65 -2.08
C ARG A 75 9.96 -2.30 -2.35
N ARG A 76 11.04 -1.78 -1.76
CA ARG A 76 12.39 -2.35 -1.91
C ARG A 76 12.46 -3.80 -1.44
N GLY A 77 11.84 -4.11 -0.30
CA GLY A 77 11.75 -5.48 0.22
C GLY A 77 11.05 -6.42 -0.76
N TYR A 78 9.91 -6.00 -1.31
CA TYR A 78 9.19 -6.79 -2.31
C TYR A 78 10.01 -6.98 -3.61
N GLU A 79 10.58 -5.90 -4.14
CA GLU A 79 11.35 -5.93 -5.39
C GLU A 79 12.66 -6.74 -5.28
N SER A 80 13.18 -6.94 -4.05
CA SER A 80 14.33 -7.83 -3.80
C SER A 80 14.04 -9.31 -4.12
N VAL A 81 12.77 -9.71 -4.09
CA VAL A 81 12.31 -11.06 -4.44
C VAL A 81 11.72 -11.10 -5.83
N ARG A 82 10.88 -10.10 -6.16
CA ARG A 82 10.20 -10.03 -7.47
C ARG A 82 10.09 -8.58 -7.95
N PRO A 83 10.88 -8.18 -8.96
CA PRO A 83 10.80 -6.85 -9.54
C PRO A 83 9.39 -6.51 -10.05
N LEU A 84 9.04 -5.22 -9.98
CA LEU A 84 7.90 -4.69 -10.70
C LEU A 84 8.21 -4.64 -12.19
N THR A 85 7.19 -4.84 -13.04
CA THR A 85 7.34 -4.48 -14.45
C THR A 85 7.43 -2.95 -14.59
N PRO A 86 7.95 -2.44 -15.72
CA PRO A 86 7.92 -1.01 -15.99
C PRO A 86 6.51 -0.42 -15.88
N ASP A 87 5.50 -1.16 -16.31
CA ASP A 87 4.10 -0.72 -16.23
C ASP A 87 3.63 -0.59 -14.78
N GLU A 88 3.86 -1.61 -13.95
CA GLU A 88 3.51 -1.57 -12.53
C GLU A 88 4.25 -0.46 -11.79
N ALA A 89 5.54 -0.27 -12.09
CA ALA A 89 6.33 0.81 -11.51
C ALA A 89 5.75 2.19 -11.87
N GLY A 90 5.28 2.38 -13.11
CA GLY A 90 4.64 3.61 -13.56
C GLY A 90 3.26 3.90 -12.93
N TRP A 91 2.62 2.88 -12.34
CA TRP A 91 1.35 3.03 -11.61
C TRP A 91 1.52 3.23 -10.10
N TRP A 92 2.73 3.00 -9.57
CA TRP A 92 2.96 2.94 -8.12
C TRP A 92 2.50 4.19 -7.37
N ASP A 93 3.00 5.37 -7.72
CA ASP A 93 2.74 6.60 -6.96
C ASP A 93 1.27 7.02 -7.04
N VAL A 94 0.64 6.80 -8.20
CA VAL A 94 -0.79 7.07 -8.41
C VAL A 94 -1.65 6.18 -7.51
N LEU A 95 -1.37 4.88 -7.49
CA LEU A 95 -2.14 3.93 -6.69
C LEU A 95 -1.88 4.10 -5.19
N LEU A 96 -0.64 4.41 -4.80
CA LEU A 96 -0.29 4.73 -3.42
C LEU A 96 -1.09 5.93 -2.92
N LEU A 97 -1.13 7.02 -3.70
CA LEU A 97 -1.95 8.20 -3.38
C LEU A 97 -3.44 7.87 -3.33
N TRP A 98 -3.94 7.13 -4.33
CA TRP A 98 -5.35 6.71 -4.39
C TRP A 98 -5.75 5.94 -3.13
N HIS A 99 -4.94 4.97 -2.71
CA HIS A 99 -5.21 4.18 -1.51
C HIS A 99 -5.09 5.01 -0.23
N ALA A 100 -4.12 5.92 -0.13
CA ALA A 100 -4.01 6.82 1.03
C ALA A 100 -5.22 7.75 1.15
N LEU A 101 -5.68 8.33 0.04
CA LEU A 101 -6.88 9.18 0.02
C LEU A 101 -8.15 8.38 0.37
N ALA A 102 -8.24 7.11 -0.04
CA ALA A 102 -9.36 6.25 0.30
C ALA A 102 -9.48 5.95 1.81
N MET A 103 -8.42 6.19 2.60
CA MET A 103 -8.44 6.03 4.06
C MET A 103 -8.94 7.27 4.80
N VAL A 104 -9.05 8.41 4.14
CA VAL A 104 -9.52 9.65 4.76
C VAL A 104 -10.99 9.50 5.13
N PRO A 105 -11.35 9.58 6.43
CA PRO A 105 -12.74 9.46 6.84
C PRO A 105 -13.57 10.67 6.38
N PRO A 106 -14.90 10.52 6.23
CA PRO A 106 -15.76 11.68 6.02
C PRO A 106 -15.75 12.58 7.27
N GLY A 107 -15.56 13.88 7.08
CA GLY A 107 -15.55 14.86 8.17
C GLY A 107 -14.15 15.04 8.77
N ASP A 108 -14.05 14.99 10.10
CA ASP A 108 -12.78 15.13 10.80
C ASP A 108 -11.88 13.92 10.54
N ASP A 109 -10.58 14.17 10.36
CA ASP A 109 -9.55 13.14 10.18
C ASP A 109 -8.63 13.07 11.41
N PRO A 110 -9.10 12.46 12.52
CA PRO A 110 -8.32 12.38 13.76
C PRO A 110 -7.07 11.50 13.64
N THR A 111 -7.01 10.66 12.61
CA THR A 111 -5.90 9.74 12.32
C THR A 111 -4.80 10.37 11.46
N GLY A 112 -5.10 11.46 10.74
CA GLY A 112 -4.13 12.20 9.94
C GLY A 112 -3.85 11.61 8.55
N TRP A 113 -4.76 10.84 7.97
CA TRP A 113 -4.62 10.27 6.61
C TRP A 113 -4.52 11.33 5.52
N GLY A 114 -5.31 12.40 5.60
CA GLY A 114 -5.37 13.48 4.63
C GLY A 114 -4.05 14.25 4.58
N PRO A 115 -3.56 14.82 5.70
CA PRO A 115 -2.24 15.45 5.75
C PRO A 115 -1.12 14.53 5.28
N ALA A 116 -1.13 13.24 5.65
CA ALA A 116 -0.12 12.29 5.20
C ALA A 116 -0.15 12.06 3.67
N ALA A 117 -1.34 11.90 3.08
CA ALA A 117 -1.49 11.74 1.63
C ALA A 117 -0.99 12.99 0.87
N LEU A 118 -1.28 14.19 1.37
CA LEU A 118 -0.85 15.46 0.77
C LEU A 118 0.66 15.71 0.92
N ALA A 119 1.27 15.25 2.01
CA ALA A 119 2.72 15.37 2.19
C ALA A 119 3.48 14.61 1.09
N GLY A 120 2.97 13.45 0.66
CA GLY A 120 3.55 12.66 -0.44
C GLY A 120 3.53 13.37 -1.80
N LEU A 121 2.55 14.24 -2.04
CA LEU A 121 2.46 15.06 -3.27
C LEU A 121 3.50 16.19 -3.31
N SER A 122 3.96 16.66 -2.14
CA SER A 122 4.83 17.84 -2.03
C SER A 122 6.32 17.51 -2.17
N ALA A 123 6.68 16.23 -2.19
CA ALA A 123 8.06 15.75 -2.34
C ALA A 123 8.53 15.66 -3.81
N GLU A 124 7.64 15.94 -4.78
CA GLU A 124 7.92 15.92 -6.22
C GLU A 124 8.11 17.32 -6.86
N VAL A 125 8.33 18.38 -6.07
CA VAL A 125 8.61 19.74 -6.56
C VAL A 125 10.06 20.15 -6.34
#